data_AF-A0ABD2SEE6-F1
#
_entry.id   AF-A0ABD2SEE6-F1
#
_cell.length_a   1.000
_cell.length_b   1.000
_cell.length_c   1.000
_cell.angle_alpha   90.00
_cell.angle_beta   90.00
_cell.angle_gamma   90.00
#
_symmetry.space_group_name_H-M   'P 1'
#
loop_
_entity.id
_entity.type
_entity.pdbx_description
1 polymer ?
#
loop_
_entity_poly.entity_id
_entity_poly.type
_entity_poly.pdbx_seq_one_letter_code
_entity_poly.pdbx_strand_id
1 'polypeptide(L)'
;MRALVATNAIAEYLPDEQSGKPSSLPSLLQELKQRASGNMDEPFLNPGISEKQPLHVVMVDPKVSNRSSRFAQEFLSTIIFTIAIGLIWIMGATALQKYIGGLGGIGASGVGSSSSYAPKELNKEIMPEKNVKTFKDVKGCDDAKQELEEVVEYLKNPSKFTRLGGKLPKGILLTGAPGTGKTLLAKAIAGEAGVPFFYKAGSEFEEMFVGVGARRVRSLFQAAKKKAPCIIFIDEIDAVGSTRKQWEGHTKKTLHQLLVEMDGFEQNEGIILMAATNLPDILDPALTRPGRFDRHIVVPNPDVRGRQEILELYLQDKPVSDDVNVNAIARGTPGFNGADLANLVNIAAIKAAVEGAEKLNASQLEFAKDRIIMGTERKTMFLSEDSKKLTAYHESGHAIVALNTVGAHPIHKATIMPRGSALGMVTQLPSNDETSISKKQLLARLDVCMGGRVAEELVFGPDNVTTGASSDLHTATELAQYMVSSCGMSDAIGPVHIKERPSAEMQSRMDAEVVKLLREAYDRVKALLKKHEKALHTLATALLECETLTSEDIRRILLPFSEDRLSEQQQQQQQPQDEETLALV
;
A
#
# COMPACT_ATOMS: atom_id res chain seq x y z
N MET A 1 -37.41 4.22 3.97
CA MET A 1 -36.26 4.77 3.21
C MET A 1 -35.11 5.15 4.12
N ARG A 2 -35.15 6.25 4.89
CA ARG A 2 -34.05 6.58 5.84
C ARG A 2 -33.72 5.46 6.83
N ALA A 3 -34.75 4.77 7.35
CA ALA A 3 -34.56 3.60 8.20
C ALA A 3 -33.92 2.39 7.50
N LEU A 4 -34.22 2.17 6.21
CA LEU A 4 -33.67 1.06 5.41
C LEU A 4 -32.23 1.33 4.95
N VAL A 5 -31.88 2.60 4.73
CA VAL A 5 -30.50 3.04 4.49
C VAL A 5 -29.67 2.93 5.76
N ALA A 6 -30.25 3.25 6.93
CA ALA A 6 -29.56 3.17 8.21
C ALA A 6 -29.28 1.72 8.66
N THR A 7 -30.11 0.75 8.26
CA THR A 7 -29.94 -0.67 8.63
C THR A 7 -29.21 -1.51 7.57
N ASN A 8 -28.79 -0.89 6.46
CA ASN A 8 -28.11 -1.56 5.34
C ASN A 8 -28.91 -2.73 4.68
N ALA A 9 -30.20 -2.86 4.99
CA ALA A 9 -31.09 -3.90 4.46
C ALA A 9 -31.45 -3.73 2.97
N ILE A 10 -30.95 -2.65 2.32
CA ILE A 10 -31.13 -2.42 0.89
C ILE A 10 -30.28 -3.38 0.04
N ALA A 11 -29.19 -3.92 0.60
CA ALA A 11 -28.32 -4.86 -0.10
C ALA A 11 -29.00 -6.21 -0.39
N GLU A 12 -29.95 -6.65 0.44
CA GLU A 12 -30.73 -7.88 0.22
C GLU A 12 -31.71 -7.79 -0.97
N TYR A 13 -31.94 -6.60 -1.51
CA TYR A 13 -32.89 -6.34 -2.61
C TYR A 13 -32.21 -5.86 -3.90
N LEU A 14 -30.87 -5.91 -3.97
CA LEU A 14 -30.12 -5.73 -5.20
C LEU A 14 -30.11 -7.05 -6.00
N PRO A 15 -30.17 -7.01 -7.34
CA PRO A 15 -30.38 -8.20 -8.16
C PRO A 15 -29.19 -9.16 -8.05
N ASP A 16 -29.46 -10.36 -7.56
CA ASP A 16 -28.56 -11.52 -7.62
C ASP A 16 -28.69 -12.15 -9.02
N GLU A 17 -27.57 -12.26 -9.76
CA GLU A 17 -27.51 -12.69 -11.18
C GLU A 17 -28.12 -14.08 -11.43
N GLN A 18 -28.42 -14.86 -10.39
CA GLN A 18 -29.00 -16.20 -10.50
C GLN A 18 -30.54 -16.25 -10.44
N SER A 19 -31.24 -15.18 -10.02
CA SER A 19 -32.69 -15.26 -9.74
C SER A 19 -33.62 -14.77 -10.86
N GLY A 20 -33.10 -14.19 -11.95
CA GLY A 20 -33.88 -13.87 -13.15
C GLY A 20 -35.07 -12.91 -12.96
N LYS A 21 -35.06 -12.04 -11.94
CA LYS A 21 -36.11 -11.01 -11.77
C LYS A 21 -35.57 -9.60 -12.07
N PRO A 22 -36.15 -8.86 -13.03
CA PRO A 22 -35.84 -7.45 -13.21
C PRO A 22 -36.86 -6.61 -12.43
N SER A 23 -36.53 -6.16 -11.22
CA SER A 23 -37.35 -5.15 -10.52
C SER A 23 -36.63 -3.81 -10.58
N SER A 24 -37.01 -2.98 -11.54
CA SER A 24 -36.54 -1.59 -11.60
C SER A 24 -37.10 -0.80 -10.42
N LEU A 25 -36.30 0.09 -9.84
CA LEU A 25 -36.64 0.95 -8.70
C LEU A 25 -38.06 1.59 -8.76
N PRO A 26 -38.59 2.00 -9.93
CA PRO A 26 -39.95 2.55 -10.05
C PRO A 26 -41.06 1.56 -9.71
N SER A 27 -40.90 0.27 -10.08
CA SER A 27 -41.90 -0.77 -9.81
C SER A 27 -42.02 -1.08 -8.31
N LEU A 28 -40.89 -1.09 -7.61
CA LEU A 28 -40.80 -1.30 -6.16
C LEU A 28 -41.41 -0.13 -5.36
N LEU A 29 -41.21 1.10 -5.83
CA LEU A 29 -41.82 2.31 -5.25
C LEU A 29 -43.36 2.30 -5.38
N GLN A 30 -43.87 1.79 -6.50
CA GLN A 30 -45.31 1.72 -6.75
C GLN A 30 -45.97 0.60 -5.94
N GLU A 31 -45.30 -0.54 -5.77
CA GLU A 31 -45.76 -1.65 -4.93
C GLU A 31 -45.81 -1.26 -3.44
N LEU A 32 -44.79 -0.57 -2.94
CA LEU A 32 -44.78 -0.05 -1.56
C LEU A 32 -45.89 0.99 -1.31
N LYS A 33 -46.20 1.82 -2.32
CA LYS A 33 -47.30 2.79 -2.23
C LYS A 33 -48.67 2.10 -2.18
N GLN A 34 -48.86 1.01 -2.89
CA GLN A 34 -50.10 0.22 -2.86
C GLN A 34 -50.27 -0.55 -1.55
N ARG A 35 -49.21 -1.17 -1.03
CA ARG A 35 -49.24 -1.84 0.28
C ARG A 35 -49.54 -0.86 1.42
N ALA A 36 -49.02 0.37 1.34
CA ALA A 36 -49.35 1.44 2.29
C ALA A 36 -50.82 1.91 2.21
N SER A 37 -51.52 1.63 1.11
CA SER A 37 -52.94 1.98 0.91
C SER A 37 -53.94 0.91 1.37
N GLY A 38 -53.47 -0.22 1.95
CA GLY A 38 -54.31 -1.17 2.68
C GLY A 38 -54.95 -2.31 1.87
N ASN A 39 -54.66 -2.45 0.57
CA ASN A 39 -55.11 -3.60 -0.22
C ASN A 39 -54.03 -4.69 -0.22
N MET A 40 -54.22 -5.77 0.56
CA MET A 40 -53.22 -6.83 0.71
C MET A 40 -53.40 -8.08 -0.16
N ASP A 41 -54.50 -8.26 -0.90
CA ASP A 41 -54.83 -9.58 -1.46
C ASP A 41 -55.10 -9.66 -2.98
N GLU A 42 -54.61 -8.73 -3.81
CA GLU A 42 -54.65 -8.93 -5.28
C GLU A 42 -53.27 -9.03 -5.94
N PRO A 43 -52.98 -10.11 -6.70
CA PRO A 43 -51.76 -10.22 -7.48
C PRO A 43 -51.75 -9.19 -8.63
N PHE A 44 -50.64 -8.46 -8.76
CA PHE A 44 -50.45 -7.41 -9.75
C PHE A 44 -50.50 -7.99 -11.19
N LEU A 45 -51.53 -7.64 -11.96
CA LEU A 45 -51.64 -7.95 -13.38
C LEU A 45 -51.27 -6.71 -14.20
N ASN A 46 -50.35 -6.87 -15.17
CA ASN A 46 -49.99 -5.78 -16.09
C ASN A 46 -51.23 -5.34 -16.89
N PRO A 47 -51.52 -4.02 -16.96
CA PRO A 47 -52.66 -3.53 -17.74
C PRO A 47 -52.47 -3.88 -19.22
N GLY A 48 -53.48 -4.54 -19.81
CA GLY A 48 -53.48 -4.98 -21.21
C GLY A 48 -53.45 -6.50 -21.46
N ILE A 49 -53.42 -7.34 -20.41
CA ILE A 49 -53.30 -8.82 -20.57
C ILE A 49 -54.47 -9.60 -19.91
N SER A 50 -55.56 -8.94 -19.49
CA SER A 50 -56.75 -9.61 -18.95
C SER A 50 -58.05 -8.92 -19.38
N GLU A 51 -59.08 -9.71 -19.70
CA GLU A 51 -60.42 -9.25 -20.09
C GLU A 51 -61.11 -8.37 -19.04
N LYS A 52 -60.65 -8.40 -17.78
CA LYS A 52 -61.23 -7.62 -16.68
C LYS A 52 -60.70 -6.19 -16.57
N GLN A 53 -59.64 -5.82 -17.28
CA GLN A 53 -59.14 -4.43 -17.38
C GLN A 53 -58.73 -4.09 -18.82
N PRO A 54 -59.72 -3.86 -19.72
CA PRO A 54 -59.42 -3.39 -21.07
C PRO A 54 -58.94 -1.93 -21.04
N LEU A 55 -58.01 -1.62 -21.93
CA LEU A 55 -57.41 -0.30 -22.08
C LEU A 55 -58.44 0.65 -22.75
N HIS A 56 -59.11 1.49 -21.96
CA HIS A 56 -60.04 2.48 -22.49
C HIS A 56 -59.27 3.66 -23.11
N VAL A 57 -59.16 3.66 -24.45
CA VAL A 57 -58.66 4.82 -25.21
C VAL A 57 -59.84 5.76 -25.48
N VAL A 58 -59.94 6.85 -24.72
CA VAL A 58 -60.85 7.96 -25.04
C VAL A 58 -60.14 8.90 -25.99
N MET A 59 -60.54 8.89 -27.26
CA MET A 59 -60.15 9.92 -28.22
C MET A 59 -60.88 11.21 -27.82
N VAL A 60 -60.14 12.16 -27.25
CA VAL A 60 -60.66 13.51 -27.02
C VAL A 60 -60.50 14.28 -28.32
N ASP A 61 -61.63 14.50 -29.02
CA ASP A 61 -61.65 15.40 -30.17
C ASP A 61 -61.24 16.82 -29.72
N PRO A 62 -60.19 17.41 -30.31
CA PRO A 62 -59.73 18.73 -29.91
C PRO A 62 -60.74 19.79 -30.35
N LYS A 63 -61.33 20.47 -29.36
CA LYS A 63 -62.10 21.71 -29.57
C LYS A 63 -61.29 22.68 -30.43
N VAL A 64 -61.86 23.06 -31.57
CA VAL A 64 -61.34 24.07 -32.49
C VAL A 64 -61.38 25.43 -31.79
N SER A 65 -60.22 25.90 -31.33
CA SER A 65 -60.00 27.30 -30.94
C SER A 65 -59.00 27.94 -31.91
N ASN A 66 -59.42 29.05 -32.54
CA ASN A 66 -58.75 29.80 -33.61
C ASN A 66 -57.22 29.64 -33.73
N ARG A 67 -56.82 28.91 -34.77
CA ARG A 67 -55.42 28.59 -35.14
C ARG A 67 -54.63 29.79 -35.69
N SER A 68 -55.31 30.89 -36.04
CA SER A 68 -54.67 32.05 -36.71
C SER A 68 -53.91 32.99 -35.75
N SER A 69 -54.32 33.12 -34.48
CA SER A 69 -53.67 34.07 -33.56
C SER A 69 -52.40 33.51 -32.90
N ARG A 70 -52.34 32.20 -32.61
CA ARG A 70 -51.13 31.58 -32.04
C ARG A 70 -49.99 31.46 -33.05
N PHE A 71 -50.30 31.15 -34.30
CA PHE A 71 -49.28 31.06 -35.34
C PHE A 71 -48.64 32.43 -35.63
N ALA A 72 -49.45 33.49 -35.67
CA ALA A 72 -48.94 34.85 -35.81
C ALA A 72 -48.06 35.27 -34.61
N GLN A 73 -48.41 34.84 -33.40
CA GLN A 73 -47.67 35.17 -32.18
C GLN A 73 -46.34 34.39 -32.07
N GLU A 74 -46.29 33.14 -32.53
CA GLU A 74 -45.06 32.34 -32.62
C GLU A 74 -44.13 32.79 -33.76
N PHE A 75 -44.69 33.23 -34.90
CA PHE A 75 -43.91 33.85 -35.97
C PHE A 75 -43.31 35.19 -35.55
N LEU A 76 -44.06 36.02 -34.81
CA LEU A 76 -43.56 37.29 -34.34
C LEU A 76 -42.44 37.11 -33.30
N SER A 77 -42.56 36.13 -32.39
CA SER A 77 -41.53 35.86 -31.37
C SER A 77 -40.23 35.31 -31.97
N THR A 78 -40.32 34.46 -33.00
CA THR A 78 -39.15 33.93 -33.71
C THR A 78 -38.44 35.00 -34.53
N ILE A 79 -39.19 35.92 -35.18
CA ILE A 79 -38.61 37.08 -35.87
C ILE A 79 -37.92 38.03 -34.89
N ILE A 80 -38.54 38.32 -33.74
CA ILE A 80 -37.90 39.18 -32.72
C ILE A 80 -36.62 38.53 -32.16
N PHE A 81 -36.64 37.23 -31.91
CA PHE A 81 -35.47 36.49 -31.40
C PHE A 81 -34.30 36.47 -32.40
N THR A 82 -34.59 36.26 -33.69
CA THR A 82 -33.58 36.29 -34.75
C THR A 82 -33.00 37.69 -34.97
N ILE A 83 -33.81 38.73 -34.90
CA ILE A 83 -33.34 40.13 -34.95
C ILE A 83 -32.48 40.45 -33.73
N ALA A 84 -32.85 39.99 -32.53
CA ALA A 84 -32.07 40.21 -31.31
C ALA A 84 -30.68 39.56 -31.39
N ILE A 85 -30.58 38.32 -31.88
CA ILE A 85 -29.30 37.64 -32.11
C ILE A 85 -28.47 38.38 -33.17
N GLY A 86 -29.10 38.85 -34.25
CA GLY A 86 -28.44 39.65 -35.28
C GLY A 86 -27.89 40.96 -34.74
N LEU A 87 -28.64 41.67 -33.89
CA LEU A 87 -28.18 42.91 -33.25
C LEU A 87 -27.04 42.66 -32.26
N ILE A 88 -27.08 41.56 -31.49
CA ILE A 88 -25.97 41.16 -30.61
C ILE A 88 -24.71 40.86 -31.44
N TRP A 89 -24.85 40.19 -32.59
CA TRP A 89 -23.74 39.94 -33.50
C TRP A 89 -23.17 41.22 -34.12
N ILE A 90 -24.03 42.17 -34.51
CA ILE A 90 -23.62 43.46 -35.07
C ILE A 90 -22.95 44.34 -33.99
N MET A 91 -23.50 44.38 -32.77
CA MET A 91 -22.88 45.07 -31.63
C MET A 91 -21.54 44.42 -31.23
N GLY A 92 -21.47 43.09 -31.23
CA GLY A 92 -20.23 42.35 -30.97
C GLY A 92 -19.17 42.61 -32.04
N ALA A 93 -19.55 42.60 -33.32
CA ALA A 93 -18.65 42.87 -34.44
C ALA A 93 -18.14 44.32 -34.45
N THR A 94 -19.01 45.30 -34.15
CA THR A 94 -18.62 46.71 -34.06
C THR A 94 -17.79 47.02 -32.82
N ALA A 95 -18.05 46.35 -31.69
CA ALA A 95 -17.19 46.41 -30.50
C ALA A 95 -15.81 45.79 -30.79
N LEU A 96 -15.76 44.65 -31.48
CA LEU A 96 -14.51 44.00 -31.88
C LEU A 96 -13.73 44.84 -32.91
N GLN A 97 -14.40 45.47 -33.87
CA GLN A 97 -13.76 46.41 -34.81
C GLN A 97 -13.23 47.67 -34.12
N LYS A 98 -13.92 48.19 -33.10
CA LYS A 98 -13.38 49.29 -32.27
C LYS A 98 -12.22 48.84 -31.38
N TYR A 99 -12.24 47.60 -30.89
CA TYR A 99 -11.15 47.03 -30.09
C TYR A 99 -9.90 46.76 -30.94
N ILE A 100 -10.09 46.29 -32.18
CA ILE A 100 -9.00 46.03 -33.15
C ILE A 100 -8.54 47.34 -33.83
N GLY A 101 -9.42 48.31 -34.04
CA GLY A 101 -9.09 49.63 -34.61
C GLY A 101 -8.44 50.61 -33.64
N GLY A 102 -8.43 50.32 -32.34
CA GLY A 102 -7.74 51.11 -31.30
C GLY A 102 -6.26 50.74 -31.07
N LEU A 103 -5.81 49.59 -31.61
CA LEU A 103 -4.39 49.24 -31.70
C LEU A 103 -3.93 49.42 -33.15
N GLY A 104 -3.45 50.62 -33.46
CA GLY A 104 -2.95 50.95 -34.77
C GLY A 104 -1.72 50.12 -35.17
N GLY A 105 -1.70 49.72 -36.44
CA GLY A 105 -0.47 49.61 -37.22
C GLY A 105 -0.10 48.21 -37.73
N ILE A 106 0.07 48.14 -39.05
CA ILE A 106 0.87 47.19 -39.84
C ILE A 106 0.10 46.05 -40.51
N GLY A 107 -0.09 46.22 -41.83
CA GLY A 107 0.45 45.27 -42.82
C GLY A 107 -0.45 44.11 -43.24
N ALA A 108 -0.57 43.96 -44.56
CA ALA A 108 -1.46 43.03 -45.23
C ALA A 108 -1.01 41.56 -45.23
N SER A 109 -2.02 40.70 -45.43
CA SER A 109 -2.02 39.43 -46.20
C SER A 109 -1.29 38.20 -45.64
N GLY A 110 -2.06 37.12 -45.39
CA GLY A 110 -1.59 35.75 -45.61
C GLY A 110 -2.09 34.67 -44.64
N VAL A 111 -3.12 33.93 -45.07
CA VAL A 111 -3.37 32.50 -44.79
C VAL A 111 -3.85 32.11 -43.38
N GLY A 112 -4.90 31.28 -43.38
CA GLY A 112 -5.75 30.96 -42.24
C GLY A 112 -5.04 30.26 -41.07
N SER A 113 -5.38 30.72 -39.87
CA SER A 113 -5.25 29.94 -38.64
C SER A 113 -6.59 30.00 -37.93
N SER A 114 -7.46 29.06 -38.28
CA SER A 114 -8.59 28.67 -37.45
C SER A 114 -8.03 28.25 -36.09
N SER A 115 -8.32 29.04 -35.05
CA SER A 115 -8.10 28.68 -33.67
C SER A 115 -8.97 27.45 -33.35
N SER A 116 -8.44 26.28 -33.64
CA SER A 116 -8.95 24.99 -33.22
C SER A 116 -7.92 24.42 -32.25
N TYR A 117 -8.38 24.10 -31.04
CA TYR A 117 -7.71 23.29 -30.02
C TYR A 117 -6.53 22.46 -30.56
N ALA A 118 -5.34 23.06 -30.56
CA ALA A 118 -4.11 22.36 -30.88
C ALA A 118 -3.63 21.70 -29.57
N PRO A 119 -3.52 20.36 -29.52
CA PRO A 119 -2.99 19.67 -28.36
C PRO A 119 -1.49 19.95 -28.28
N LYS A 120 -1.10 21.00 -27.55
CA LYS A 120 0.32 21.32 -27.26
C LYS A 120 1.04 20.20 -26.49
N GLU A 121 0.31 19.22 -25.96
CA GLU A 121 0.84 18.03 -25.31
C GLU A 121 1.20 16.89 -26.30
N LEU A 122 0.72 16.91 -27.56
CA LEU A 122 0.86 15.76 -28.46
C LEU A 122 2.22 15.64 -29.18
N ASN A 123 3.00 16.72 -29.22
CA ASN A 123 4.29 16.80 -29.92
C ASN A 123 5.42 17.26 -28.99
N LYS A 124 5.34 16.97 -27.68
CA LYS A 124 6.51 17.14 -26.82
C LYS A 124 7.52 16.06 -27.21
N GLU A 125 8.64 16.45 -27.81
CA GLU A 125 9.73 15.52 -28.10
C GLU A 125 10.10 14.78 -26.82
N ILE A 126 10.15 13.45 -26.89
CA ILE A 126 10.55 12.62 -25.76
C ILE A 126 12.04 12.85 -25.55
N MET A 127 12.38 13.65 -24.54
CA MET A 127 13.76 13.92 -24.15
C MET A 127 14.17 12.94 -23.03
N PRO A 128 15.42 12.45 -23.05
CA PRO A 128 15.93 11.64 -21.95
C PRO A 128 16.00 12.49 -20.68
N GLU A 129 15.69 11.89 -19.53
CA GLU A 129 15.93 12.52 -18.23
C GLU A 129 17.43 12.66 -18.00
N LYS A 130 17.86 13.78 -17.40
CA LYS A 130 19.23 13.92 -16.92
C LYS A 130 19.38 13.07 -15.67
N ASN A 131 20.02 11.91 -15.80
CA ASN A 131 20.32 11.05 -14.66
C ASN A 131 21.60 11.50 -13.96
N VAL A 132 21.46 11.85 -12.68
CA VAL A 132 22.56 12.22 -11.78
C VAL A 132 22.87 11.10 -10.78
N LYS A 133 22.00 10.09 -10.68
CA LYS A 133 22.09 9.02 -9.68
C LYS A 133 22.97 7.88 -10.16
N THR A 134 23.76 7.31 -9.26
CA THR A 134 24.71 6.22 -9.50
C THR A 134 24.47 5.07 -8.52
N PHE A 135 25.20 3.95 -8.65
CA PHE A 135 25.06 2.84 -7.68
C PHE A 135 25.44 3.20 -6.24
N LYS A 136 26.15 4.32 -6.02
CA LYS A 136 26.45 4.83 -4.67
C LYS A 136 25.19 5.34 -3.95
N ASP A 137 24.22 5.85 -4.70
CA ASP A 137 22.95 6.38 -4.17
C ASP A 137 21.91 5.30 -3.85
N VAL A 138 22.19 4.04 -4.19
CA VAL A 138 21.30 2.90 -3.93
C VAL A 138 21.96 2.04 -2.86
N LYS A 139 21.23 1.63 -1.82
CA LYS A 139 21.75 0.83 -0.71
C LYS A 139 20.76 -0.27 -0.35
N GLY A 140 21.26 -1.36 0.25
CA GLY A 140 20.43 -2.46 0.74
C GLY A 140 19.86 -3.42 -0.31
N CYS A 141 20.42 -3.45 -1.53
CA CYS A 141 20.02 -4.38 -2.59
C CYS A 141 21.23 -4.88 -3.40
N ASP A 142 22.22 -5.44 -2.70
CA ASP A 142 23.52 -5.80 -3.28
C ASP A 142 23.40 -6.93 -4.31
N ASP A 143 22.56 -7.94 -4.07
CA ASP A 143 22.31 -9.03 -5.02
C ASP A 143 21.75 -8.51 -6.35
N ALA A 144 20.72 -7.65 -6.27
CA ALA A 144 20.12 -7.04 -7.46
C ALA A 144 21.14 -6.15 -8.20
N LYS A 145 21.99 -5.41 -7.47
CA LYS A 145 23.06 -4.61 -8.07
C LYS A 145 24.08 -5.46 -8.79
N GLN A 146 24.51 -6.58 -8.22
CA GLN A 146 25.50 -7.46 -8.82
C GLN A 146 24.99 -8.04 -10.15
N GLU A 147 23.74 -8.47 -10.21
CA GLU A 147 23.14 -8.93 -11.47
C GLU A 147 23.04 -7.81 -12.52
N LEU A 148 22.79 -6.58 -12.09
CA LEU A 148 22.69 -5.41 -12.97
C LEU A 148 24.05 -4.81 -13.36
N GLU A 149 25.13 -5.18 -12.67
CA GLU A 149 26.48 -4.73 -13.00
C GLU A 149 26.94 -5.29 -14.35
N GLU A 150 26.53 -6.52 -14.70
CA GLU A 150 26.74 -7.11 -16.03
C GLU A 150 26.15 -6.21 -17.14
N VAL A 151 24.97 -5.66 -16.87
CA VAL A 151 24.22 -4.81 -17.81
C VAL A 151 24.94 -3.48 -18.01
N VAL A 152 25.44 -2.89 -16.92
CA VAL A 152 26.25 -1.67 -16.95
C VAL A 152 27.55 -1.90 -17.72
N GLU A 153 28.26 -3.00 -17.45
CA GLU A 153 29.52 -3.30 -18.13
C GLU A 153 29.31 -3.48 -19.63
N TYR A 154 28.21 -4.13 -20.03
CA TYR A 154 27.85 -4.26 -21.43
C TYR A 154 27.58 -2.90 -22.08
N LEU A 155 26.79 -2.04 -21.44
CA LEU A 155 26.49 -0.70 -21.98
C LEU A 155 27.76 0.17 -22.12
N LYS A 156 28.75 0.01 -21.22
CA LYS A 156 30.04 0.69 -21.30
C LYS A 156 30.94 0.11 -22.40
N ASN A 157 31.01 -1.22 -22.52
CA ASN A 157 31.92 -1.92 -23.43
C ASN A 157 31.23 -3.06 -24.22
N PRO A 158 30.35 -2.75 -25.19
CA PRO A 158 29.60 -3.78 -25.92
C PRO A 158 30.49 -4.79 -26.65
N SER A 159 31.61 -4.32 -27.21
CA SER A 159 32.55 -5.13 -28.01
C SER A 159 33.16 -6.31 -27.24
N LYS A 160 33.35 -6.16 -25.92
CA LYS A 160 33.89 -7.22 -25.05
C LYS A 160 33.00 -8.47 -25.07
N PHE A 161 31.67 -8.26 -25.05
CA PHE A 161 30.66 -9.31 -24.99
C PHE A 161 30.31 -9.83 -26.39
N THR A 162 30.21 -8.96 -27.39
CA THR A 162 29.92 -9.37 -28.78
C THR A 162 31.02 -10.28 -29.35
N ARG A 163 32.29 -10.09 -28.97
CA ARG A 163 33.42 -10.93 -29.43
C ARG A 163 33.24 -12.42 -29.13
N LEU A 164 32.58 -12.76 -28.02
CA LEU A 164 32.33 -14.14 -27.62
C LEU A 164 30.92 -14.62 -28.01
N GLY A 165 30.20 -13.85 -28.82
CA GLY A 165 28.81 -14.15 -29.20
C GLY A 165 27.79 -13.90 -28.08
N GLY A 166 28.18 -13.17 -27.03
CA GLY A 166 27.27 -12.75 -25.96
C GLY A 166 26.17 -11.84 -26.51
N LYS A 167 24.93 -12.12 -26.11
CA LYS A 167 23.73 -11.37 -26.51
C LYS A 167 23.20 -10.60 -25.33
N LEU A 168 22.78 -9.36 -25.58
CA LEU A 168 22.16 -8.52 -24.56
C LEU A 168 20.73 -9.02 -24.26
N PRO A 169 20.33 -9.09 -22.98
CA PRO A 169 18.92 -9.28 -22.63
C PRO A 169 18.11 -8.11 -23.21
N LYS A 170 17.04 -8.43 -23.92
CA LYS A 170 16.19 -7.40 -24.54
C LYS A 170 15.40 -6.63 -23.49
N GLY A 171 15.05 -7.31 -22.40
CA GLY A 171 14.17 -6.77 -21.38
C GLY A 171 14.50 -7.28 -19.99
N ILE A 172 14.56 -6.36 -19.03
CA ILE A 172 14.73 -6.67 -17.61
C ILE A 172 13.45 -6.27 -16.88
N LEU A 173 12.85 -7.20 -16.15
CA LEU A 173 11.72 -6.94 -15.28
C LEU A 173 12.19 -6.90 -13.83
N LEU A 174 12.07 -5.72 -13.20
CA LEU A 174 12.28 -5.50 -11.78
C LEU A 174 10.98 -5.77 -11.03
N THR A 175 10.99 -6.76 -10.13
CA THR A 175 9.82 -7.13 -9.32
C THR A 175 10.10 -6.88 -7.85
N GLY A 176 9.07 -6.60 -7.05
CA GLY A 176 9.23 -6.44 -5.59
C GLY A 176 8.20 -5.49 -5.00
N ALA A 177 8.17 -5.40 -3.68
CA ALA A 177 7.22 -4.54 -2.95
C ALA A 177 7.35 -3.05 -3.37
N PRO A 178 6.29 -2.24 -3.24
CA PRO A 178 6.38 -0.80 -3.44
C PRO A 178 7.41 -0.20 -2.46
N GLY A 179 8.10 0.87 -2.88
CA GLY A 179 9.06 1.56 -2.01
C GLY A 179 10.44 0.91 -1.85
N THR A 180 10.74 -0.21 -2.52
CA THR A 180 12.07 -0.86 -2.47
C THR A 180 13.14 -0.21 -3.35
N GLY A 181 12.79 0.85 -4.10
CA GLY A 181 13.75 1.59 -4.91
C GLY A 181 13.98 1.05 -6.33
N LYS A 182 13.03 0.29 -6.91
CA LYS A 182 13.11 -0.21 -8.31
C LYS A 182 13.40 0.90 -9.33
N THR A 183 12.68 2.02 -9.25
CA THR A 183 12.86 3.18 -10.14
C THR A 183 14.20 3.88 -9.90
N LEU A 184 14.65 3.94 -8.64
CA LEU A 184 15.95 4.51 -8.28
C LEU A 184 17.10 3.65 -8.82
N LEU A 185 16.97 2.32 -8.73
CA LEU A 185 17.93 1.35 -9.26
C LEU A 185 18.05 1.48 -10.78
N ALA A 186 16.92 1.58 -11.51
CA ALA A 186 16.94 1.81 -12.95
C ALA A 186 17.64 3.11 -13.36
N LYS A 187 17.41 4.20 -12.61
CA LYS A 187 18.10 5.48 -12.81
C LYS A 187 19.61 5.36 -12.54
N ALA A 188 19.98 4.61 -11.50
CA ALA A 188 21.37 4.37 -11.13
C ALA A 188 22.13 3.59 -12.21
N ILE A 189 21.53 2.57 -12.83
CA ILE A 189 22.14 1.82 -13.95
C ILE A 189 22.48 2.76 -15.10
N ALA A 190 21.53 3.61 -15.51
CA ALA A 190 21.76 4.54 -16.62
C ALA A 190 22.83 5.59 -16.29
N GLY A 191 22.84 6.11 -15.06
CA GLY A 191 23.86 7.05 -14.60
C GLY A 191 25.25 6.42 -14.50
N GLU A 192 25.32 5.17 -14.02
CA GLU A 192 26.56 4.40 -13.94
C GLU A 192 27.12 4.09 -15.34
N ALA A 193 26.25 3.70 -16.29
CA ALA A 193 26.62 3.42 -17.67
C ALA A 193 26.87 4.70 -18.51
N GLY A 194 26.41 5.86 -18.05
CA GLY A 194 26.53 7.13 -18.79
C GLY A 194 25.66 7.22 -20.05
N VAL A 195 24.55 6.47 -20.09
CA VAL A 195 23.64 6.41 -21.25
C VAL A 195 22.34 7.20 -21.03
N PRO A 196 21.68 7.70 -22.08
CA PRO A 196 20.38 8.36 -21.97
C PRO A 196 19.32 7.44 -21.34
N PHE A 197 18.47 8.03 -20.48
CA PHE A 197 17.40 7.33 -19.78
C PHE A 197 16.04 7.89 -20.16
N PHE A 198 15.17 7.04 -20.69
CA PHE A 198 13.79 7.38 -21.03
C PHE A 198 12.85 6.82 -19.98
N TYR A 199 12.26 7.70 -19.16
CA TYR A 199 11.28 7.32 -18.14
C TYR A 199 9.86 7.50 -18.66
N LYS A 200 9.01 6.49 -18.46
CA LYS A 200 7.56 6.56 -18.66
C LYS A 200 6.83 5.77 -17.58
N ALA A 201 5.74 6.33 -17.06
CA ALA A 201 4.83 5.56 -16.21
C ALA A 201 3.89 4.71 -17.10
N GLY A 202 3.58 3.49 -16.67
CA GLY A 202 2.69 2.56 -17.37
C GLY A 202 1.29 3.14 -17.57
N SER A 203 0.82 3.92 -16.59
CA SER A 203 -0.43 4.67 -16.65
C SER A 203 -0.48 5.73 -17.76
N GLU A 204 0.66 6.24 -18.26
CA GLU A 204 0.68 7.16 -19.41
C GLU A 204 0.26 6.49 -20.73
N PHE A 205 0.21 5.16 -20.77
CA PHE A 205 -0.22 4.40 -21.94
C PHE A 205 -1.69 3.96 -21.85
N GLU A 206 -2.31 4.10 -20.67
CA GLU A 206 -3.72 3.81 -20.39
C GLU A 206 -4.54 5.09 -20.65
N GLU A 207 -5.22 5.15 -21.80
CA GLU A 207 -6.06 6.30 -22.16
C GLU A 207 -7.43 5.88 -22.68
N MET A 208 -8.40 6.77 -22.50
CA MET A 208 -9.78 6.60 -23.00
C MET A 208 -9.87 6.53 -24.53
N PHE A 209 -8.87 7.07 -25.24
CA PHE A 209 -8.87 7.14 -26.71
C PHE A 209 -8.13 5.96 -27.35
N VAL A 210 -8.82 5.28 -28.25
CA VAL A 210 -8.30 4.10 -28.96
C VAL A 210 -7.04 4.44 -29.75
N GLY A 211 -5.96 3.69 -29.51
CA GLY A 211 -4.74 3.78 -30.31
C GLY A 211 -3.79 4.92 -29.95
N VAL A 212 -4.15 5.79 -29.00
CA VAL A 212 -3.21 6.80 -28.49
C VAL A 212 -2.06 6.15 -27.73
N GLY A 213 -2.36 5.16 -26.86
CA GLY A 213 -1.35 4.37 -26.17
C GLY A 213 -0.37 3.68 -27.13
N ALA A 214 -0.89 2.98 -28.15
CA ALA A 214 -0.06 2.34 -29.18
C ALA A 214 0.83 3.35 -29.94
N ARG A 215 0.32 4.54 -30.25
CA ARG A 215 1.13 5.60 -30.88
C ARG A 215 2.25 6.09 -29.96
N ARG A 216 1.98 6.28 -28.67
CA ARG A 216 2.99 6.67 -27.67
C ARG A 216 4.10 5.64 -27.54
N VAL A 217 3.74 4.35 -27.51
CA VAL A 217 4.73 3.26 -27.51
C VAL A 217 5.63 3.37 -28.75
N ARG A 218 5.07 3.49 -29.96
CA ARG A 218 5.89 3.68 -31.17
C ARG A 218 6.81 4.89 -31.09
N SER A 219 6.28 6.04 -30.65
CA SER A 219 7.06 7.27 -30.53
C SER A 219 8.19 7.16 -29.50
N LEU A 220 7.97 6.45 -28.39
CA LEU A 220 8.99 6.16 -27.38
C LEU A 220 10.14 5.34 -27.98
N PHE A 221 9.83 4.23 -28.65
CA PHE A 221 10.84 3.37 -29.27
C PHE A 221 11.58 4.09 -30.41
N GLN A 222 10.89 4.90 -31.22
CA GLN A 222 11.53 5.73 -32.24
C GLN A 222 12.49 6.78 -31.65
N ALA A 223 12.13 7.41 -30.53
CA ALA A 223 12.99 8.36 -29.84
C ALA A 223 14.22 7.67 -29.24
N ALA A 224 14.03 6.47 -28.67
CA ALA A 224 15.11 5.65 -28.13
C ALA A 224 16.10 5.20 -29.20
N LYS A 225 15.60 4.69 -30.35
CA LYS A 225 16.44 4.30 -31.50
C LYS A 225 17.33 5.43 -32.02
N LYS A 226 16.85 6.68 -31.99
CA LYS A 226 17.64 7.86 -32.39
C LYS A 226 18.77 8.21 -31.41
N LYS A 227 18.70 7.76 -30.16
CA LYS A 227 19.65 8.07 -29.08
C LYS A 227 20.32 6.82 -28.49
N ALA A 228 20.35 5.73 -29.25
CA ALA A 228 21.03 4.51 -28.84
C ALA A 228 22.56 4.72 -28.74
N PRO A 229 23.27 4.08 -27.79
CA PRO A 229 22.76 3.16 -26.77
C PRO A 229 21.99 3.90 -25.66
N CYS A 230 20.88 3.34 -25.19
CA CYS A 230 20.03 3.98 -24.17
C CYS A 230 19.19 2.97 -23.37
N ILE A 231 18.61 3.44 -22.29
CA ILE A 231 17.69 2.68 -21.44
C ILE A 231 16.28 3.25 -21.55
N ILE A 232 15.31 2.39 -21.80
CA ILE A 232 13.88 2.71 -21.68
C ILE A 232 13.38 2.09 -20.38
N PHE A 233 12.80 2.88 -19.48
CA PHE A 233 12.21 2.41 -18.23
C PHE A 233 10.70 2.67 -18.21
N ILE A 234 9.93 1.61 -18.00
CA ILE A 234 8.47 1.67 -17.83
C ILE A 234 8.13 1.27 -16.39
N ASP A 235 7.73 2.26 -15.57
CA ASP A 235 7.23 1.98 -14.22
C ASP A 235 5.78 1.47 -14.27
N GLU A 236 5.33 0.71 -13.27
CA GLU A 236 3.95 0.19 -13.19
C GLU A 236 3.47 -0.48 -14.50
N ILE A 237 4.30 -1.36 -15.06
CA ILE A 237 3.99 -2.02 -16.36
C ILE A 237 2.68 -2.82 -16.32
N ASP A 238 2.23 -3.21 -15.13
CA ASP A 238 0.94 -3.87 -14.90
C ASP A 238 -0.27 -3.02 -15.31
N ALA A 239 -0.14 -1.69 -15.41
CA ALA A 239 -1.18 -0.83 -15.96
C ALA A 239 -1.56 -1.21 -17.41
N VAL A 240 -0.56 -1.58 -18.23
CA VAL A 240 -0.76 -2.01 -19.64
C VAL A 240 -0.62 -3.51 -19.86
N GLY A 241 0.09 -4.20 -18.96
CA GLY A 241 0.46 -5.60 -19.10
C GLY A 241 -0.42 -6.57 -18.34
N SER A 242 -1.45 -6.12 -17.62
CA SER A 242 -2.29 -6.99 -16.79
C SER A 242 -3.22 -7.89 -17.61
N THR A 243 -3.22 -9.19 -17.32
CA THR A 243 -4.15 -10.18 -17.90
C THR A 243 -5.60 -9.88 -17.52
N ARG A 244 -5.84 -9.31 -16.32
CA ARG A 244 -7.19 -8.97 -15.84
C ARG A 244 -7.80 -7.75 -16.57
N LYS A 245 -6.94 -6.84 -17.05
CA LYS A 245 -7.36 -5.66 -17.83
C LYS A 245 -7.49 -5.94 -19.34
N GLN A 246 -7.26 -7.17 -19.80
CA GLN A 246 -7.33 -7.53 -21.22
C GLN A 246 -8.74 -7.41 -21.85
N TRP A 247 -9.80 -7.24 -21.04
CA TRP A 247 -11.17 -7.06 -21.53
C TRP A 247 -11.43 -5.66 -22.09
N GLU A 248 -10.57 -4.68 -21.81
CA GLU A 248 -10.61 -3.36 -22.44
C GLU A 248 -9.86 -3.42 -23.78
N GLY A 249 -10.59 -3.43 -24.89
CA GLY A 249 -10.02 -3.54 -26.24
C GLY A 249 -9.00 -2.45 -26.62
N HIS A 250 -8.92 -1.36 -25.85
CA HIS A 250 -7.93 -0.29 -26.04
C HIS A 250 -6.57 -0.65 -25.42
N THR A 251 -6.56 -1.14 -24.18
CA THR A 251 -5.36 -1.57 -23.45
C THR A 251 -4.67 -2.74 -24.16
N LYS A 252 -5.45 -3.69 -24.71
CA LYS A 252 -4.93 -4.81 -25.51
C LYS A 252 -4.14 -4.37 -26.74
N LYS A 253 -4.59 -3.33 -27.45
CA LYS A 253 -3.88 -2.81 -28.64
C LYS A 253 -2.53 -2.20 -28.25
N THR A 254 -2.49 -1.50 -27.12
CA THR A 254 -1.25 -0.90 -26.61
C THR A 254 -0.26 -1.97 -26.18
N LEU A 255 -0.71 -3.00 -25.46
CA LEU A 255 0.12 -4.16 -25.10
C LEU A 255 0.70 -4.86 -26.33
N HIS A 256 -0.14 -5.19 -27.31
CA HIS A 256 0.34 -5.83 -28.54
C HIS A 256 1.35 -4.95 -29.28
N GLN A 257 1.16 -3.63 -29.31
CA GLN A 257 2.14 -2.73 -29.91
C GLN A 257 3.48 -2.77 -29.16
N LEU A 258 3.47 -2.81 -27.82
CA LEU A 258 4.69 -2.97 -27.03
C LEU A 258 5.40 -4.27 -27.38
N LEU A 259 4.67 -5.39 -27.50
CA LEU A 259 5.25 -6.68 -27.91
C LEU A 259 5.87 -6.62 -29.31
N VAL A 260 5.21 -5.96 -30.27
CA VAL A 260 5.73 -5.79 -31.63
C VAL A 260 7.02 -4.96 -31.63
N GLU A 261 7.09 -3.89 -30.82
CA GLU A 261 8.31 -3.10 -30.70
C GLU A 261 9.45 -3.90 -30.04
N MET A 262 9.16 -4.69 -29.00
CA MET A 262 10.14 -5.55 -28.32
C MET A 262 10.73 -6.64 -29.23
N ASP A 263 9.88 -7.25 -30.06
CA ASP A 263 10.30 -8.25 -31.02
C ASP A 263 11.06 -7.59 -32.20
N GLY A 264 10.74 -6.34 -32.52
CA GLY A 264 11.16 -5.63 -33.73
C GLY A 264 12.53 -4.95 -33.74
N PHE A 265 13.30 -4.91 -32.64
CA PHE A 265 14.69 -4.44 -32.65
C PHE A 265 15.71 -5.58 -32.53
N GLU A 266 16.84 -5.46 -33.21
CA GLU A 266 17.94 -6.42 -33.11
C GLU A 266 18.64 -6.30 -31.74
N GLN A 267 19.08 -7.43 -31.17
CA GLN A 267 19.74 -7.46 -29.85
C GLN A 267 21.02 -6.60 -29.77
N ASN A 268 21.57 -6.18 -30.91
CA ASN A 268 22.79 -5.38 -30.98
C ASN A 268 22.54 -3.87 -31.15
N GLU A 269 21.29 -3.39 -31.17
CA GLU A 269 20.99 -1.94 -31.26
C GLU A 269 21.39 -1.16 -29.98
N GLY A 270 21.79 -1.84 -28.90
CA GLY A 270 22.24 -1.20 -27.66
C GLY A 270 21.11 -0.53 -26.86
N ILE A 271 19.86 -0.97 -27.07
CA ILE A 271 18.68 -0.50 -26.37
C ILE A 271 18.26 -1.55 -25.34
N ILE A 272 18.11 -1.15 -24.09
CA ILE A 272 17.64 -2.02 -23.01
C ILE A 272 16.27 -1.53 -22.54
N LEU A 273 15.28 -2.42 -22.59
CA LEU A 273 13.99 -2.16 -21.97
C LEU A 273 14.01 -2.65 -20.53
N MET A 274 13.70 -1.77 -19.59
CA MET A 274 13.50 -2.10 -18.19
C MET A 274 12.06 -1.80 -17.81
N ALA A 275 11.46 -2.66 -17.00
CA ALA A 275 10.13 -2.43 -16.45
C ALA A 275 10.10 -2.74 -14.95
N ALA A 276 9.24 -2.05 -14.21
CA ALA A 276 9.00 -2.34 -12.81
C ALA A 276 7.54 -2.72 -12.57
N THR A 277 7.32 -3.69 -11.68
CA THR A 277 5.98 -4.03 -11.18
C THR A 277 6.03 -4.46 -9.72
N ASN A 278 4.92 -4.26 -9.02
CA ASN A 278 4.71 -4.81 -7.68
C ASN A 278 3.99 -6.17 -7.73
N LEU A 279 3.38 -6.53 -8.87
CA LEU A 279 2.52 -7.70 -9.03
C LEU A 279 2.94 -8.51 -10.26
N PRO A 280 4.02 -9.30 -10.19
CA PRO A 280 4.48 -10.08 -11.34
C PRO A 280 3.43 -11.10 -11.81
N ASP A 281 2.63 -11.65 -10.90
CA ASP A 281 1.69 -12.75 -11.20
C ASP A 281 0.50 -12.35 -12.09
N ILE A 282 0.15 -11.06 -12.14
CA ILE A 282 -0.98 -10.58 -12.96
C ILE A 282 -0.56 -10.24 -14.40
N LEU A 283 0.75 -10.16 -14.67
CA LEU A 283 1.26 -9.80 -15.98
C LEU A 283 0.93 -10.86 -17.03
N ASP A 284 0.70 -10.42 -18.26
CA ASP A 284 0.50 -11.29 -19.41
C ASP A 284 1.78 -12.13 -19.61
N PRO A 285 1.68 -13.48 -19.63
CA PRO A 285 2.81 -14.36 -19.90
C PRO A 285 3.50 -14.07 -21.24
N ALA A 286 2.84 -13.37 -22.18
CA ALA A 286 3.47 -12.92 -23.40
C ALA A 286 4.61 -11.92 -23.14
N LEU A 287 4.54 -11.08 -22.11
CA LEU A 287 5.59 -10.10 -21.78
C LEU A 287 6.85 -10.77 -21.22
N THR A 288 6.69 -11.83 -20.44
CA THR A 288 7.77 -12.54 -19.72
C THR A 288 8.39 -13.68 -20.51
N ARG A 289 8.03 -13.83 -21.80
CA ARG A 289 8.63 -14.85 -22.66
C ARG A 289 10.08 -14.51 -23.03
N PRO A 290 10.94 -15.54 -23.22
CA PRO A 290 12.30 -15.34 -23.72
C PRO A 290 12.32 -14.49 -24.99
N GLY A 291 13.24 -13.51 -25.05
CA GLY A 291 13.31 -12.52 -26.12
C GLY A 291 12.51 -11.23 -25.85
N ARG A 292 11.80 -11.15 -24.73
CA ARG A 292 11.10 -9.95 -24.26
C ARG A 292 11.66 -9.53 -22.90
N PHE A 293 10.88 -9.62 -21.81
CA PHE A 293 11.43 -9.55 -20.46
C PHE A 293 11.98 -10.92 -20.08
N ASP A 294 13.21 -11.19 -20.52
CA ASP A 294 13.90 -12.46 -20.32
C ASP A 294 14.67 -12.53 -19.00
N ARG A 295 15.09 -11.39 -18.45
CA ARG A 295 15.69 -11.29 -17.12
C ARG A 295 14.66 -10.81 -16.10
N HIS A 296 14.50 -11.58 -15.02
CA HIS A 296 13.66 -11.24 -13.89
C HIS A 296 14.53 -11.02 -12.68
N ILE A 297 14.55 -9.79 -12.16
CA ILE A 297 15.36 -9.42 -11.00
C ILE A 297 14.42 -9.00 -9.88
N VAL A 298 14.47 -9.75 -8.78
CA VAL A 298 13.69 -9.45 -7.59
C VAL A 298 14.46 -8.41 -6.77
N VAL A 299 13.79 -7.31 -6.42
CA VAL A 299 14.28 -6.30 -5.49
C VAL A 299 13.56 -6.51 -4.15
N PRO A 300 14.18 -7.26 -3.22
CA PRO A 300 13.57 -7.57 -1.94
C PRO A 300 13.51 -6.33 -1.03
N ASN A 301 12.82 -6.47 0.10
CA ASN A 301 12.97 -5.52 1.20
C ASN A 301 14.39 -5.62 1.79
N PRO A 302 14.96 -4.52 2.29
CA PRO A 302 16.31 -4.52 2.84
C PRO A 302 16.39 -5.26 4.19
N ASP A 303 17.47 -6.02 4.36
CA ASP A 303 17.86 -6.65 5.63
C ASP A 303 18.34 -5.60 6.66
N VAL A 304 18.58 -5.99 7.93
CA VAL A 304 19.10 -5.07 8.98
C VAL A 304 20.27 -4.21 8.50
N ARG A 305 21.26 -4.84 7.85
CA ARG A 305 22.43 -4.13 7.32
C ARG A 305 22.05 -3.19 6.19
N GLY A 306 21.18 -3.63 5.28
CA GLY A 306 20.65 -2.78 4.21
C GLY A 306 19.89 -1.57 4.75
N ARG A 307 19.06 -1.76 5.79
CA ARG A 307 18.33 -0.68 6.47
C ARG A 307 19.30 0.30 7.15
N GLN A 308 20.36 -0.20 7.78
CA GLN A 308 21.41 0.64 8.35
C GLN A 308 22.06 1.51 7.27
N GLU A 309 22.50 0.92 6.16
CA GLU A 309 23.14 1.66 5.06
C GLU A 309 22.20 2.70 4.41
N ILE A 310 20.91 2.37 4.28
CA ILE A 310 19.89 3.30 3.79
C ILE A 310 19.68 4.46 4.77
N LEU A 311 19.61 4.17 6.08
CA LEU A 311 19.48 5.20 7.11
C LEU A 311 20.70 6.12 7.11
N GLU A 312 21.91 5.56 7.05
CA GLU A 312 23.16 6.33 6.97
C GLU A 312 23.17 7.25 5.74
N LEU A 313 22.74 6.76 4.57
CA LEU A 313 22.62 7.56 3.36
C LEU A 313 21.69 8.77 3.56
N TYR A 314 20.52 8.58 4.18
CA TYR A 314 19.57 9.68 4.40
C TYR A 314 19.94 10.61 5.57
N LEU A 315 20.80 10.14 6.48
CA LEU A 315 21.32 10.91 7.60
C LEU A 315 22.59 11.69 7.24
N GLN A 316 23.34 11.28 6.22
CA GLN A 316 24.62 11.89 5.82
C GLN A 316 24.51 13.40 5.55
N ASP A 317 23.39 13.85 4.96
CA ASP A 317 23.15 15.25 4.63
C ASP A 317 22.50 16.05 5.77
N LYS A 318 22.34 15.46 6.96
CA LYS A 318 21.65 16.08 8.10
C LYS A 318 22.57 16.24 9.31
N PRO A 319 22.39 17.30 10.13
CA PRO A 319 23.11 17.43 11.38
C PRO A 319 22.57 16.40 12.38
N VAL A 320 23.34 15.36 12.69
CA VAL A 320 22.99 14.29 13.64
C VAL A 320 23.83 14.44 14.91
N SER A 321 23.24 14.10 16.05
CA SER A 321 23.90 14.09 17.36
C SER A 321 24.55 12.72 17.64
N ASP A 322 25.58 12.70 18.51
CA ASP A 322 26.38 11.51 18.82
C ASP A 322 25.60 10.44 19.62
N ASP A 323 24.42 10.78 20.13
CA ASP A 323 23.50 9.87 20.83
C ASP A 323 22.75 8.92 19.88
N VAL A 324 22.80 9.15 18.57
CA VAL A 324 22.05 8.37 17.58
C VAL A 324 22.77 7.05 17.26
N ASN A 325 22.18 5.95 17.70
CA ASN A 325 22.58 4.61 17.28
C ASN A 325 21.72 4.14 16.08
N VAL A 326 22.25 4.33 14.86
CA VAL A 326 21.58 3.92 13.61
C VAL A 326 21.29 2.41 13.57
N ASN A 327 22.18 1.61 14.16
CA ASN A 327 22.05 0.16 14.21
C ASN A 327 20.85 -0.28 15.06
N ALA A 328 20.61 0.40 16.19
CA ALA A 328 19.43 0.17 17.03
C ALA A 328 18.12 0.51 16.29
N ILE A 329 18.10 1.61 15.52
CA ILE A 329 16.94 2.02 14.72
C ILE A 329 16.68 1.02 13.57
N ALA A 330 17.73 0.53 12.91
CA ALA A 330 17.61 -0.47 11.84
C ALA A 330 17.02 -1.80 12.34
N ARG A 331 17.39 -2.23 13.55
CA ARG A 331 16.79 -3.40 14.23
C ARG A 331 15.36 -3.16 14.68
N GLY A 332 15.03 -1.91 15.07
CA GLY A 332 13.70 -1.50 15.48
C GLY A 332 12.72 -1.25 14.32
N THR A 333 13.16 -1.35 13.07
CA THR A 333 12.35 -1.12 11.87
C THR A 333 12.24 -2.37 10.99
N PRO A 334 11.86 -3.55 11.54
CA PRO A 334 11.72 -4.76 10.74
C PRO A 334 10.64 -4.59 9.67
N GLY A 335 10.93 -5.03 8.45
CA GLY A 335 10.01 -4.95 7.31
C GLY A 335 9.90 -3.57 6.64
N PHE A 336 10.57 -2.54 7.15
CA PHE A 336 10.57 -1.22 6.52
C PHE A 336 11.30 -1.27 5.17
N ASN A 337 10.69 -0.71 4.13
CA ASN A 337 11.36 -0.54 2.83
C ASN A 337 12.14 0.78 2.79
N GLY A 338 12.87 1.03 1.69
CA GLY A 338 13.70 2.24 1.55
C GLY A 338 12.89 3.55 1.61
N ALA A 339 11.66 3.55 1.10
CA ALA A 339 10.77 4.71 1.19
C ALA A 339 10.28 4.96 2.63
N ASP A 340 10.00 3.91 3.40
CA ASP A 340 9.61 4.03 4.80
C ASP A 340 10.74 4.60 5.65
N LEU A 341 11.98 4.17 5.41
CA LEU A 341 13.18 4.70 6.10
C LEU A 341 13.45 6.16 5.72
N ALA A 342 13.30 6.52 4.44
CA ALA A 342 13.39 7.91 4.00
C ALA A 342 12.34 8.79 4.71
N ASN A 343 11.11 8.26 4.83
CA ASN A 343 10.02 8.94 5.52
C ASN A 343 10.27 9.06 7.03
N LEU A 344 10.83 8.03 7.67
CA LEU A 344 11.23 8.06 9.09
C LEU A 344 12.20 9.22 9.36
N VAL A 345 13.27 9.29 8.57
CA VAL A 345 14.29 10.34 8.70
C VAL A 345 13.72 11.73 8.38
N ASN A 346 12.72 11.82 7.49
CA ASN A 346 12.01 13.06 7.21
C ASN A 346 11.11 13.51 8.38
N ILE A 347 10.30 12.61 8.93
CA ILE A 347 9.43 12.88 10.08
C ILE A 347 10.25 13.30 11.29
N ALA A 348 11.39 12.64 11.53
CA ALA A 348 12.30 12.97 12.62
C ALA A 348 12.87 14.39 12.46
N ALA A 349 13.29 14.76 11.25
CA ALA A 349 13.81 16.10 10.98
C ALA A 349 12.73 17.19 11.14
N ILE A 350 11.50 16.94 10.70
CA ILE A 350 10.37 17.85 10.91
C ILE A 350 10.11 18.02 12.41
N LYS A 351 10.15 16.93 13.18
CA LYS A 351 9.97 16.95 14.63
C LYS A 351 11.05 17.78 15.32
N ALA A 352 12.32 17.60 14.95
CA ALA A 352 13.45 18.37 15.44
C ALA A 352 13.28 19.87 15.13
N ALA A 353 12.87 20.22 13.91
CA ALA A 353 12.63 21.60 13.51
C ALA A 353 11.50 22.26 14.30
N VAL A 354 10.41 21.54 14.59
CA VAL A 354 9.29 22.03 15.42
C VAL A 354 9.73 22.26 16.87
N GLU A 355 10.65 21.44 17.38
CA GLU A 355 11.22 21.58 18.73
C GLU A 355 12.32 22.64 18.82
N GLY A 356 12.77 23.20 17.68
CA GLY A 356 13.88 24.14 17.62
C GLY A 356 15.24 23.49 17.92
N ALA A 357 15.38 22.17 17.71
CA ALA A 357 16.64 21.48 17.90
C ALA A 357 17.61 21.73 16.72
N GLU A 358 18.88 22.00 17.03
CA GLU A 358 19.92 22.22 16.00
C GLU A 358 20.43 20.92 15.35
N LYS A 359 20.34 19.81 16.08
CA LYS A 359 20.76 18.48 15.65
C LYS A 359 19.63 17.46 15.84
N LEU A 360 19.65 16.42 15.02
CA LEU A 360 18.77 15.27 15.12
C LEU A 360 19.26 14.32 16.21
N ASN A 361 18.45 14.12 17.24
CA ASN A 361 18.72 13.27 18.40
C ASN A 361 18.01 11.91 18.27
N ALA A 362 18.41 10.94 19.11
CA ALA A 362 17.83 9.61 19.11
C ALA A 362 16.33 9.63 19.43
N SER A 363 15.89 10.54 20.32
CA SER A 363 14.49 10.70 20.72
C SER A 363 13.56 11.06 19.55
N GLN A 364 14.04 11.85 18.58
CA GLN A 364 13.24 12.29 17.43
C GLN A 364 13.11 11.18 16.38
N LEU A 365 14.17 10.38 16.21
CA LEU A 365 14.14 9.18 15.37
C LEU A 365 13.23 8.09 15.96
N GLU A 366 13.30 7.88 17.27
CA GLU A 366 12.39 7.01 18.01
C GLU A 366 10.92 7.47 17.88
N PHE A 367 10.66 8.77 18.04
CA PHE A 367 9.34 9.34 17.82
C PHE A 367 8.83 9.10 16.39
N ALA A 368 9.69 9.28 15.38
CA ALA A 368 9.32 9.05 13.99
C ALA A 368 9.00 7.58 13.71
N LYS A 369 9.81 6.66 14.25
CA LYS A 369 9.58 5.22 14.21
C LYS A 369 8.21 4.87 14.80
N ASP A 370 7.94 5.30 16.04
CA ASP A 370 6.66 5.06 16.71
C ASP A 370 5.48 5.63 15.91
N ARG A 371 5.66 6.81 15.31
CA ARG A 371 4.62 7.46 14.51
C ARG A 371 4.29 6.68 13.23
N ILE A 372 5.27 6.07 12.58
CA ILE A 372 5.04 5.25 11.38
C ILE A 372 4.35 3.94 11.76
N ILE A 373 4.80 3.28 12.83
CA ILE A 373 4.26 1.98 13.26
C ILE A 373 2.86 2.13 13.86
N MET A 374 2.66 3.11 14.74
CA MET A 374 1.47 3.20 15.60
C MET A 374 0.55 4.37 15.25
N GLY A 375 0.99 5.28 14.38
CA GLY A 375 0.28 6.52 14.08
C GLY A 375 0.58 7.65 15.07
N THR A 376 -0.14 8.75 14.90
CA THR A 376 0.09 9.97 15.68
C THR A 376 -0.35 9.83 17.13
N GLU A 377 0.44 10.40 18.04
CA GLU A 377 0.14 10.49 19.48
C GLU A 377 -1.08 11.37 19.75
N ARG A 378 -2.00 10.91 20.60
CA ARG A 378 -3.27 11.59 20.90
C ARG A 378 -3.23 12.25 22.28
N LYS A 379 -2.37 13.25 22.46
CA LYS A 379 -2.19 13.98 23.74
C LYS A 379 -3.47 14.63 24.29
N THR A 380 -4.44 14.94 23.43
CA THR A 380 -5.71 15.58 23.81
C THR A 380 -6.81 14.60 24.18
N MET A 381 -6.57 13.29 24.08
CA MET A 381 -7.55 12.28 24.44
C MET A 381 -7.69 12.22 25.97
N PHE A 382 -8.87 12.59 26.48
CA PHE A 382 -9.18 12.44 27.89
C PHE A 382 -9.40 10.95 28.21
N LEU A 383 -8.49 10.38 29.00
CA LEU A 383 -8.60 9.03 29.56
C LEU A 383 -8.93 9.14 31.03
N SER A 384 -9.97 8.41 31.49
CA SER A 384 -10.23 8.29 32.92
C SER A 384 -9.08 7.59 33.62
N GLU A 385 -8.86 7.90 34.90
CA GLU A 385 -7.79 7.28 35.69
C GLU A 385 -7.97 5.76 35.78
N ASP A 386 -9.22 5.26 35.83
CA ASP A 386 -9.52 3.83 35.79
C ASP A 386 -9.10 3.20 34.45
N SER A 387 -9.32 3.89 33.33
CA SER A 387 -8.92 3.40 31.99
C SER A 387 -7.41 3.42 31.81
N LYS A 388 -6.72 4.44 32.33
CA LYS A 388 -5.25 4.47 32.36
C LYS A 388 -4.68 3.36 33.22
N LYS A 389 -5.25 3.14 34.41
CA LYS A 389 -4.87 2.05 35.31
C LYS A 389 -5.03 0.70 34.62
N LEU A 390 -6.17 0.48 33.96
CA LEU A 390 -6.41 -0.76 33.22
C LEU A 390 -5.37 -0.98 32.12
N THR A 391 -5.08 0.05 31.34
CA THR A 391 -4.04 0.02 30.30
C THR A 391 -2.66 -0.26 30.90
N ALA A 392 -2.31 0.37 32.02
CA ALA A 392 -1.03 0.14 32.68
C ALA A 392 -0.84 -1.31 33.15
N TYR A 393 -1.89 -1.93 33.70
CA TYR A 393 -1.85 -3.36 34.04
C TYR A 393 -1.79 -4.26 32.82
N HIS A 394 -2.52 -3.90 31.75
CA HIS A 394 -2.49 -4.62 30.48
C HIS A 394 -1.08 -4.64 29.86
N GLU A 395 -0.45 -3.47 29.69
CA GLU A 395 0.92 -3.36 29.16
C GLU A 395 1.96 -4.00 30.08
N SER A 396 1.79 -3.89 31.40
CA SER A 396 2.66 -4.58 32.36
C SER A 396 2.56 -6.09 32.24
N GLY A 397 1.38 -6.61 31.91
CA GLY A 397 1.16 -8.03 31.62
C GLY A 397 2.00 -8.51 30.44
N HIS A 398 1.92 -7.81 29.31
CA HIS A 398 2.76 -8.10 28.14
C HIS A 398 4.26 -8.04 28.47
N ALA A 399 4.68 -7.01 29.22
CA ALA A 399 6.08 -6.83 29.57
C ALA A 399 6.62 -7.94 30.49
N ILE A 400 5.89 -8.32 31.53
CA ILE A 400 6.36 -9.37 32.44
C ILE A 400 6.41 -10.73 31.74
N VAL A 401 5.43 -11.05 30.90
CA VAL A 401 5.45 -12.29 30.13
C VAL A 401 6.63 -12.30 29.16
N ALA A 402 6.86 -11.22 28.42
CA ALA A 402 7.97 -11.13 27.49
C ALA A 402 9.36 -11.27 28.14
N LEU A 403 9.54 -10.77 29.38
CA LEU A 403 10.81 -10.89 30.10
C LEU A 403 11.06 -12.29 30.64
N ASN A 404 10.01 -13.00 31.05
CA ASN A 404 10.14 -14.28 31.76
C ASN A 404 9.96 -15.51 30.87
N THR A 405 9.45 -15.33 29.64
CA THR A 405 9.24 -16.42 28.68
C THR A 405 10.46 -16.62 27.80
N VAL A 406 11.02 -17.83 27.82
CA VAL A 406 12.22 -18.17 27.05
C VAL A 406 11.89 -18.27 25.56
N GLY A 407 12.56 -17.46 24.74
CA GLY A 407 12.32 -17.39 23.30
C GLY A 407 11.43 -16.21 22.89
N ALA A 408 10.94 -15.41 23.84
CA ALA A 408 10.35 -14.10 23.53
C ALA A 408 11.44 -13.11 23.12
N HIS A 409 11.07 -12.14 22.28
CA HIS A 409 11.98 -11.07 21.88
C HIS A 409 12.22 -10.11 23.07
N PRO A 410 13.45 -9.57 23.20
CA PRO A 410 13.75 -8.58 24.23
C PRO A 410 12.82 -7.37 24.17
N ILE A 411 12.36 -6.91 25.33
CA ILE A 411 11.60 -5.66 25.42
C ILE A 411 12.53 -4.49 25.14
N HIS A 412 12.03 -3.55 24.36
CA HIS A 412 12.68 -2.28 24.10
C HIS A 412 12.02 -1.12 24.86
N LYS A 413 10.68 -1.07 24.86
CA LYS A 413 9.90 0.04 25.46
C LYS A 413 8.48 -0.41 25.79
N ALA A 414 7.91 0.12 26.88
CA ALA A 414 6.50 -0.01 27.22
C ALA A 414 5.89 1.39 27.43
N THR A 415 4.71 1.66 26.88
CA THR A 415 4.04 2.96 27.01
C THR A 415 2.53 2.80 27.17
N ILE A 416 1.92 3.67 27.97
CA ILE A 416 0.46 3.79 28.13
C ILE A 416 -0.10 5.02 27.42
N MET A 417 0.71 5.64 26.55
CA MET A 417 0.32 6.82 25.78
C MET A 417 -0.47 6.40 24.54
N PRO A 418 -1.68 6.94 24.32
CA PRO A 418 -2.51 6.55 23.19
C PRO A 418 -1.90 7.01 21.87
N ARG A 419 -1.77 6.06 20.93
CA ARG A 419 -1.24 6.28 19.57
C ARG A 419 -2.14 5.61 18.55
N GLY A 420 -2.59 6.39 17.56
CA GLY A 420 -3.50 5.87 16.53
C GLY A 420 -4.75 5.20 17.13
N SER A 421 -4.88 3.89 16.91
CA SER A 421 -5.95 3.03 17.45
C SER A 421 -5.59 2.32 18.76
N ALA A 422 -4.33 2.35 19.19
CA ALA A 422 -3.84 1.70 20.40
C ALA A 422 -3.85 2.65 21.61
N LEU A 423 -4.18 2.13 22.80
CA LEU A 423 -4.19 2.88 24.07
C LEU A 423 -2.86 2.77 24.83
N GLY A 424 -2.11 1.71 24.57
CA GLY A 424 -0.76 1.44 25.07
C GLY A 424 -0.08 0.43 24.15
N MET A 425 1.22 0.20 24.35
CA MET A 425 1.94 -0.87 23.66
C MET A 425 3.26 -1.23 24.36
N VAL A 426 3.60 -2.53 24.32
CA VAL A 426 4.95 -3.03 24.56
C VAL A 426 5.65 -3.33 23.24
N THR A 427 6.72 -2.59 22.94
CA THR A 427 7.58 -2.82 21.78
C THR A 427 8.68 -3.82 22.12
N GLN A 428 8.78 -4.88 21.32
CA GLN A 428 9.88 -5.85 21.37
C GLN A 428 10.82 -5.61 20.19
N LEU A 429 12.12 -5.76 20.43
CA LEU A 429 13.14 -5.56 19.40
C LEU A 429 13.88 -6.88 19.16
N PRO A 430 13.74 -7.48 17.96
CA PRO A 430 14.40 -8.74 17.65
C PRO A 430 15.92 -8.53 17.65
N SER A 431 16.66 -9.56 18.08
CA SER A 431 18.13 -9.48 18.12
C SER A 431 18.74 -9.49 16.72
N ASN A 432 18.15 -10.28 15.81
CA ASN A 432 18.52 -10.42 14.40
C ASN A 432 17.24 -10.52 13.52
N ASP A 433 17.36 -10.23 12.22
CA ASP A 433 16.29 -10.55 11.26
C ASP A 433 16.22 -12.08 11.11
N GLU A 434 15.21 -12.69 11.74
CA GLU A 434 15.00 -14.14 11.69
C GLU A 434 14.27 -14.51 10.40
N THR A 435 14.92 -15.31 9.54
CA THR A 435 14.28 -15.86 8.33
C THR A 435 13.36 -17.03 8.64
N SER A 436 13.62 -17.75 9.74
CA SER A 436 12.82 -18.88 10.22
C SER A 436 12.57 -18.77 11.72
N ILE A 437 11.34 -19.07 12.15
CA ILE A 437 10.91 -18.96 13.54
C ILE A 437 10.64 -20.36 14.10
N SER A 438 11.24 -20.67 15.26
CA SER A 438 11.05 -21.97 15.92
C SER A 438 9.68 -22.09 16.60
N LYS A 439 9.18 -23.33 16.78
CA LYS A 439 7.96 -23.61 17.56
C LYS A 439 8.01 -22.97 18.95
N LYS A 440 9.17 -22.97 19.60
CA LYS A 440 9.38 -22.36 20.93
C LYS A 440 9.15 -20.85 20.89
N GLN A 441 9.67 -20.16 19.89
CA GLN A 441 9.48 -18.72 19.72
C GLN A 441 8.03 -18.37 19.37
N LEU A 442 7.35 -19.18 18.54
CA LEU A 442 5.93 -18.98 18.24
C LEU A 442 5.06 -19.16 19.48
N LEU A 443 5.33 -20.18 20.30
CA LEU A 443 4.66 -20.36 21.59
C LEU A 443 4.93 -19.18 22.54
N ALA A 444 6.16 -18.66 22.57
CA ALA A 444 6.50 -17.49 23.37
C ALA A 444 5.74 -16.23 22.91
N ARG A 445 5.59 -16.01 21.60
CA ARG A 445 4.76 -14.93 21.05
C ARG A 445 3.28 -15.09 21.43
N LEU A 446 2.78 -16.33 21.37
CA LEU A 446 1.42 -16.65 21.78
C LEU A 446 1.18 -16.33 23.26
N ASP A 447 2.14 -16.69 24.12
CA ASP A 447 2.11 -16.37 25.55
C ASP A 447 2.10 -14.84 25.76
N VAL A 448 2.95 -14.09 25.03
CA VAL A 448 2.97 -12.62 25.11
C VAL A 448 1.62 -12.01 24.73
N CYS A 449 0.98 -12.46 23.64
CA CYS A 449 -0.34 -11.95 23.24
C CYS A 449 -1.42 -12.17 24.31
N MET A 450 -1.32 -13.23 25.14
CA MET A 450 -2.27 -13.47 26.23
C MET A 450 -1.99 -12.62 27.48
N GLY A 451 -0.82 -11.98 27.56
CA GLY A 451 -0.34 -11.24 28.73
C GLY A 451 -1.30 -10.16 29.23
N GLY A 452 -1.76 -9.27 28.35
CA GLY A 452 -2.64 -8.17 28.72
C GLY A 452 -3.99 -8.63 29.26
N ARG A 453 -4.66 -9.53 28.53
CA ARG A 453 -5.96 -10.13 28.94
C ARG A 453 -5.87 -10.80 30.32
N VAL A 454 -4.83 -11.60 30.54
CA VAL A 454 -4.66 -12.34 31.80
C VAL A 454 -4.32 -11.38 32.95
N ALA A 455 -3.51 -10.35 32.72
CA ALA A 455 -3.21 -9.34 33.72
C ALA A 455 -4.47 -8.57 34.16
N GLU A 456 -5.33 -8.18 33.22
CA GLU A 456 -6.62 -7.56 33.52
C GLU A 456 -7.49 -8.48 34.38
N GLU A 457 -7.64 -9.74 34.00
CA GLU A 457 -8.47 -10.70 34.72
C GLU A 457 -7.97 -10.96 36.15
N LEU A 458 -6.66 -11.07 36.35
CA LEU A 458 -6.07 -11.33 37.66
C LEU A 458 -6.29 -10.16 38.63
N VAL A 459 -6.20 -8.92 38.13
CA VAL A 459 -6.25 -7.71 38.97
C VAL A 459 -7.67 -7.19 39.15
N PHE A 460 -8.47 -7.17 38.08
CA PHE A 460 -9.82 -6.59 38.08
C PHE A 460 -10.93 -7.65 38.17
N GLY A 461 -10.61 -8.93 38.01
CA GLY A 461 -11.57 -10.03 38.03
C GLY A 461 -12.18 -10.35 36.65
N PRO A 462 -12.86 -11.50 36.53
CA PRO A 462 -13.34 -12.03 35.24
C PRO A 462 -14.47 -11.22 34.61
N ASP A 463 -15.28 -10.53 35.41
CA ASP A 463 -16.40 -9.73 34.91
C ASP A 463 -15.96 -8.35 34.38
N ASN A 464 -14.74 -7.92 34.71
CA ASN A 464 -14.21 -6.59 34.38
C ASN A 464 -13.22 -6.61 33.21
N VAL A 465 -13.08 -7.74 32.53
CA VAL A 465 -12.11 -7.84 31.43
C VAL A 465 -12.65 -7.16 30.18
N THR A 466 -11.81 -6.34 29.55
CA THR A 466 -12.27 -5.39 28.54
C THR A 466 -12.18 -5.92 27.11
N THR A 467 -12.70 -5.12 26.18
CA THR A 467 -12.54 -5.31 24.72
C THR A 467 -11.16 -4.87 24.21
N GLY A 468 -10.32 -4.27 25.07
CA GLY A 468 -8.97 -3.80 24.70
C GLY A 468 -8.07 -4.92 24.17
N ALA A 469 -8.19 -6.11 24.75
CA ALA A 469 -7.42 -7.30 24.35
C ALA A 469 -7.86 -7.93 23.00
N SER A 470 -8.83 -7.34 22.29
CA SER A 470 -9.35 -7.92 21.04
C SER A 470 -8.28 -8.04 19.95
N SER A 471 -7.39 -7.05 19.84
CA SER A 471 -6.28 -7.07 18.88
C SER A 471 -5.30 -8.20 19.20
N ASP A 472 -4.92 -8.37 20.47
CA ASP A 472 -3.97 -9.41 20.87
C ASP A 472 -4.54 -10.81 20.68
N LEU A 473 -5.84 -10.99 20.97
CA LEU A 473 -6.55 -12.24 20.71
C LEU A 473 -6.63 -12.56 19.22
N HIS A 474 -6.83 -11.55 18.37
CA HIS A 474 -6.82 -11.73 16.92
C HIS A 474 -5.43 -12.20 16.44
N THR A 475 -4.37 -11.49 16.83
CA THR A 475 -2.99 -11.87 16.50
C THR A 475 -2.62 -13.25 17.04
N ALA A 476 -3.02 -13.58 18.27
CA ALA A 476 -2.81 -14.91 18.85
C ALA A 476 -3.52 -16.00 18.04
N THR A 477 -4.75 -15.74 17.60
CA THR A 477 -5.54 -16.69 16.82
C THR A 477 -4.92 -16.92 15.45
N GLU A 478 -4.52 -15.87 14.75
CA GLU A 478 -3.84 -15.98 13.45
C GLU A 478 -2.50 -16.73 13.58
N LEU A 479 -1.74 -16.46 14.64
CA LEU A 479 -0.49 -17.15 14.92
C LEU A 479 -0.71 -18.65 15.17
N ALA A 480 -1.71 -19.00 15.99
CA ALA A 480 -2.07 -20.38 16.26
C ALA A 480 -2.55 -21.10 14.99
N GLN A 481 -3.34 -20.42 14.15
CA GLN A 481 -3.75 -20.94 12.85
C GLN A 481 -2.53 -21.19 11.95
N TYR A 482 -1.61 -20.24 11.84
CA TYR A 482 -0.38 -20.37 11.06
C TYR A 482 0.50 -21.55 11.51
N MET A 483 0.65 -21.74 12.84
CA MET A 483 1.36 -22.88 13.42
C MET A 483 0.74 -24.22 12.99
N VAL A 484 -0.58 -24.28 12.91
CA VAL A 484 -1.33 -25.50 12.61
C VAL A 484 -1.45 -25.77 11.10
N SER A 485 -1.78 -24.75 10.30
CA SER A 485 -2.11 -24.91 8.87
C SER A 485 -0.89 -24.91 7.97
N SER A 486 0.04 -23.98 8.19
CA SER A 486 1.17 -23.72 7.29
C SER A 486 2.44 -24.38 7.78
N CYS A 487 2.69 -24.38 9.09
CA CYS A 487 3.93 -24.89 9.67
C CYS A 487 3.88 -26.37 10.07
N GLY A 488 2.69 -26.98 10.13
CA GLY A 488 2.53 -28.38 10.54
C GLY A 488 3.06 -28.67 11.96
N MET A 489 2.94 -27.71 12.89
CA MET A 489 3.50 -27.79 14.24
C MET A 489 2.57 -28.47 15.27
N SER A 490 1.47 -29.05 14.81
CA SER A 490 0.55 -29.83 15.64
C SER A 490 0.80 -31.33 15.48
N ASP A 491 0.95 -32.04 16.58
CA ASP A 491 1.12 -33.49 16.59
C ASP A 491 -0.17 -34.23 16.17
N ALA A 492 -1.33 -33.61 16.39
CA ALA A 492 -2.63 -34.19 16.07
C ALA A 492 -2.96 -34.14 14.57
N ILE A 493 -2.42 -33.16 13.85
CA ILE A 493 -2.60 -33.00 12.39
C ILE A 493 -1.41 -33.58 11.64
N GLY A 494 -0.20 -33.40 12.19
CA GLY A 494 1.06 -33.81 11.59
C GLY A 494 1.69 -32.72 10.71
N PRO A 495 2.86 -33.02 10.11
CA PRO A 495 3.66 -32.07 9.33
C PRO A 495 3.11 -31.91 7.91
N VAL A 496 1.87 -31.40 7.77
CA VAL A 496 1.20 -31.21 6.48
C VAL A 496 0.91 -29.74 6.25
N HIS A 497 1.21 -29.25 5.05
CA HIS A 497 0.78 -27.92 4.61
C HIS A 497 -0.66 -27.97 4.06
N ILE A 498 -1.59 -27.29 4.73
CA ILE A 498 -3.01 -27.30 4.40
C ILE A 498 -3.32 -26.21 3.37
N LYS A 499 -3.98 -26.58 2.26
CA LYS A 499 -4.39 -25.65 1.21
C LYS A 499 -5.58 -24.79 1.67
N GLU A 500 -5.81 -23.66 1.00
CA GLU A 500 -6.87 -22.65 1.31
C GLU A 500 -8.30 -23.19 1.47
N ARG A 501 -8.61 -24.41 1.01
CA ARG A 501 -9.93 -25.04 1.16
C ARG A 501 -9.78 -26.47 1.70
N PRO A 502 -9.61 -26.65 3.02
CA PRO A 502 -9.63 -27.97 3.63
C PRO A 502 -11.03 -28.60 3.61
N SER A 503 -11.11 -29.91 3.82
CA SER A 503 -12.39 -30.57 4.06
C SER A 503 -13.00 -30.10 5.39
N ALA A 504 -14.33 -30.18 5.54
CA ALA A 504 -15.01 -29.77 6.76
C ALA A 504 -14.51 -30.51 8.02
N GLU A 505 -14.17 -31.80 7.87
CA GLU A 505 -13.58 -32.60 8.95
C GLU A 505 -12.19 -32.09 9.34
N MET A 506 -11.34 -31.77 8.36
CA MET A 506 -10.01 -31.22 8.62
C MET A 506 -10.11 -29.85 9.27
N GLN A 507 -11.01 -28.99 8.80
CA GLN A 507 -11.25 -27.67 9.39
C GLN A 507 -11.64 -27.79 10.87
N SER A 508 -12.57 -28.70 11.19
CA SER A 508 -12.98 -28.92 12.60
C SER A 508 -11.83 -29.40 13.48
N ARG A 509 -10.94 -30.26 12.96
CA ARG A 509 -9.73 -30.70 13.69
C ARG A 509 -8.73 -29.55 13.89
N MET A 510 -8.54 -28.71 12.89
CA MET A 510 -7.70 -27.52 12.99
C MET A 510 -8.23 -26.55 14.04
N ASP A 511 -9.52 -26.24 14.01
CA ASP A 511 -10.15 -25.32 14.95
C ASP A 511 -10.01 -25.83 16.39
N ALA A 512 -10.20 -27.14 16.61
CA ALA A 512 -10.01 -27.76 17.91
C ALA A 512 -8.57 -27.61 18.43
N GLU A 513 -7.58 -27.79 17.56
CA GLU A 513 -6.17 -27.64 17.93
C GLU A 513 -5.79 -26.17 18.18
N VAL A 514 -6.31 -25.23 17.40
CA VAL A 514 -6.11 -23.79 17.61
C VAL A 514 -6.65 -23.38 18.98
N VAL A 515 -7.87 -23.80 19.33
CA VAL A 515 -8.47 -23.52 20.64
C VAL A 515 -7.64 -24.13 21.77
N LYS A 516 -7.11 -25.34 21.57
CA LYS A 516 -6.22 -25.99 22.55
C LYS A 516 -4.95 -25.18 22.78
N LEU A 517 -4.24 -24.78 21.72
CA LEU A 517 -3.02 -23.97 21.82
C LEU A 517 -3.25 -22.65 22.56
N LEU A 518 -4.36 -21.97 22.25
CA LEU A 518 -4.72 -20.69 22.89
C LEU A 518 -5.04 -20.86 24.37
N ARG A 519 -5.76 -21.92 24.75
CA ARG A 519 -6.07 -22.23 26.16
C ARG A 519 -4.81 -22.57 26.95
N GLU A 520 -3.94 -23.41 26.39
CA GLU A 520 -2.68 -23.75 27.04
C GLU A 520 -1.78 -22.52 27.24
N ALA A 521 -1.72 -21.61 26.26
CA ALA A 521 -1.01 -20.35 26.40
C ALA A 521 -1.60 -19.47 27.50
N TYR A 522 -2.92 -19.31 27.52
CA TYR A 522 -3.61 -18.58 28.56
C TYR A 522 -3.32 -19.15 29.97
N ASP A 523 -3.37 -20.47 30.15
CA ASP A 523 -3.11 -21.12 31.44
C ASP A 523 -1.64 -20.97 31.89
N ARG A 524 -0.67 -21.10 30.96
CA ARG A 524 0.75 -20.86 31.23
C ARG A 524 0.98 -19.43 31.71
N VAL A 525 0.40 -18.46 31.00
CA VAL A 525 0.53 -17.03 31.32
C VAL A 525 -0.13 -16.70 32.66
N LYS A 526 -1.28 -17.30 32.96
CA LYS A 526 -1.95 -17.14 34.25
C LYS A 526 -1.10 -17.65 35.40
N ALA A 527 -0.43 -18.79 35.24
CA ALA A 527 0.51 -19.30 36.25
C ALA A 527 1.74 -18.39 36.40
N LEU A 528 2.28 -17.89 35.29
CA LEU A 528 3.45 -16.99 35.28
C LEU A 528 3.15 -15.65 35.95
N LEU A 529 2.05 -14.99 35.58
CA LEU A 529 1.68 -13.68 36.15
C LEU A 529 1.32 -13.79 37.64
N LYS A 530 0.69 -14.89 38.08
CA LYS A 530 0.48 -15.15 39.51
C LYS A 530 1.80 -15.29 40.28
N LYS A 531 2.80 -15.95 39.70
CA LYS A 531 4.14 -16.06 40.32
C LYS A 531 4.80 -14.68 40.46
N HIS A 532 4.56 -13.77 39.53
CA HIS A 532 5.17 -12.44 39.45
C HIS A 532 4.20 -11.29 39.77
N GLU A 533 3.19 -11.53 40.61
CA GLU A 533 2.12 -10.55 40.91
C GLU A 533 2.68 -9.25 41.53
N LYS A 534 3.67 -9.35 42.42
CA LYS A 534 4.32 -8.16 43.02
C LYS A 534 4.98 -7.28 41.95
N ALA A 535 5.71 -7.92 41.04
CA ALA A 535 6.37 -7.23 39.92
C ALA A 535 5.33 -6.57 38.99
N LEU A 536 4.17 -7.21 38.78
CA LEU A 536 3.08 -6.65 37.98
C LEU A 536 2.55 -5.35 38.56
N HIS A 537 2.29 -5.32 39.87
CA HIS A 537 1.85 -4.09 40.56
C HIS A 537 2.91 -2.99 40.50
N THR A 538 4.18 -3.32 40.78
CA THR A 538 5.27 -2.33 40.74
C THR A 538 5.44 -1.72 39.36
N LEU A 539 5.42 -2.54 38.31
CA LEU A 539 5.58 -2.07 36.94
C LEU A 539 4.38 -1.22 36.49
N ALA A 540 3.15 -1.62 36.85
CA ALA A 540 1.95 -0.85 36.53
C ALA A 540 1.94 0.51 37.21
N THR A 541 2.36 0.60 38.48
CA THR A 541 2.50 1.88 39.18
C THR A 541 3.56 2.77 38.52
N ALA A 542 4.71 2.21 38.15
CA ALA A 542 5.74 2.97 37.44
C ALA A 542 5.27 3.47 36.07
N LEU A 543 4.48 2.69 35.33
CA LEU A 543 3.87 3.14 34.07
C LEU A 543 2.85 4.27 34.28
N LEU A 544 2.11 4.28 35.39
CA LEU A 544 1.19 5.37 35.71
C LEU A 544 1.92 6.68 36.06
N GLU A 545 3.11 6.59 36.65
CA GLU A 545 3.93 7.75 37.01
C GLU A 545 4.73 8.30 35.83
N CYS A 546 5.37 7.43 35.04
CA CYS A 546 6.29 7.83 33.97
C CYS A 546 5.66 7.83 32.58
N GLU A 547 4.48 7.24 32.39
CA GLU A 547 3.74 7.03 31.13
C GLU A 547 4.46 6.17 30.07
N THR A 548 5.80 6.16 30.07
CA THR A 548 6.67 5.40 29.18
C THR A 548 7.90 4.93 29.95
N LEU A 549 8.26 3.67 29.78
CA LEU A 549 9.45 3.06 30.38
C LEU A 549 10.31 2.40 29.30
N THR A 550 11.62 2.64 29.35
CA THR A 550 12.59 1.96 28.47
C THR A 550 12.96 0.59 29.03
N SER A 551 13.60 -0.25 28.21
CA SER A 551 14.07 -1.57 28.65
C SER A 551 14.99 -1.51 29.88
N GLU A 552 15.80 -0.46 30.01
CA GLU A 552 16.71 -0.26 31.15
C GLU A 552 15.92 0.11 32.41
N ASP A 553 14.90 0.98 32.28
CA ASP A 553 14.02 1.35 33.38
C ASP A 553 13.25 0.13 33.89
N ILE A 554 12.68 -0.66 32.98
CA ILE A 554 11.92 -1.87 33.30
C ILE A 554 12.83 -2.86 34.04
N ARG A 555 14.05 -3.09 33.54
CA ARG A 555 15.03 -3.95 34.25
C ARG A 555 15.32 -3.39 35.64
N ARG A 556 15.61 -2.10 35.76
CA ARG A 556 15.96 -1.45 37.05
C ARG A 556 14.84 -1.58 38.08
N ILE A 557 13.58 -1.41 37.66
CA ILE A 557 12.39 -1.55 38.52
C ILE A 557 12.18 -3.00 38.97
N LEU A 558 12.55 -3.97 38.12
CA LEU A 558 12.35 -5.39 38.38
C LEU A 558 13.53 -6.10 39.06
N LEU A 559 14.72 -5.46 39.16
CA LEU A 559 15.90 -5.98 39.88
C LEU A 559 15.60 -6.50 41.30
N PRO A 560 14.73 -5.85 42.13
CA PRO A 560 14.41 -6.34 43.48
C PRO A 560 13.64 -7.67 43.51
N PHE A 561 13.13 -8.12 42.35
CA PHE A 561 12.31 -9.32 42.21
C PHE A 561 12.99 -10.38 41.34
N SER A 562 14.20 -10.13 40.84
CA SER A 562 14.96 -11.06 39.99
C SER A 562 15.95 -11.92 40.78
N GLU A 563 15.50 -12.54 41.87
CA GLU A 563 16.17 -13.73 42.42
C GLU A 563 15.73 -14.95 41.61
N ASP A 564 16.40 -15.20 40.46
CA ASP A 564 16.60 -16.57 39.93
C ASP A 564 17.36 -16.69 38.59
N ARG A 565 17.71 -15.63 37.83
CA ARG A 565 18.38 -15.82 36.50
C ARG A 565 19.42 -14.78 36.05
N LEU A 566 19.97 -13.96 36.94
CA LEU A 566 20.95 -12.95 36.53
C LEU A 566 22.31 -13.52 36.05
N SER A 567 22.58 -14.82 36.25
CA SER A 567 23.86 -15.44 35.92
C SER A 567 24.01 -15.96 34.47
N GLU A 568 22.93 -16.26 33.74
CA GLU A 568 23.05 -16.90 32.41
C GLU A 568 23.00 -15.91 31.24
N GLN A 569 22.22 -14.82 31.33
CA GLN A 569 22.11 -13.85 30.22
C GLN A 569 23.31 -12.90 30.12
N GLN A 570 24.01 -12.64 31.23
CA GLN A 570 25.23 -11.82 31.21
C GLN A 570 26.42 -12.57 30.59
N GLN A 571 26.46 -13.91 30.67
CA GLN A 571 27.52 -14.70 30.05
C GLN A 571 27.37 -14.83 28.53
N GLN A 572 26.15 -14.77 27.99
CA GLN A 572 25.93 -14.81 26.53
C GLN A 572 26.13 -13.46 25.82
N GLN A 573 26.10 -12.33 26.55
CA GLN A 573 26.33 -11.00 25.97
C GLN A 573 27.79 -10.52 26.07
N GLN A 574 28.69 -11.29 26.71
CA GLN A 574 30.08 -10.93 26.93
C GLN A 574 31.12 -11.86 26.28
N GLN A 575 30.73 -12.70 25.30
CA GLN A 575 31.74 -13.35 24.45
C GLN A 575 32.11 -12.44 23.26
N PRO A 576 33.34 -11.88 23.23
CA PRO A 576 33.86 -11.23 22.02
C PRO A 576 34.11 -12.26 20.91
N GLN A 577 33.79 -11.88 19.67
CA GLN A 577 34.08 -12.60 18.44
C GLN A 577 35.59 -12.59 18.11
N ASP A 578 36.41 -13.26 18.91
CA ASP A 578 37.87 -13.37 18.68
C ASP A 578 38.34 -14.80 18.32
N GLU A 579 37.43 -15.74 18.00
CA GLU A 579 37.79 -17.13 17.70
C GLU A 579 37.69 -17.57 16.23
N GLU A 580 37.52 -16.63 15.28
CA GLU A 580 37.54 -16.96 13.83
C GLU A 580 38.82 -16.55 13.08
N THR A 581 39.84 -16.04 13.77
CA THR A 581 41.15 -15.71 13.14
C THR A 581 42.29 -16.70 13.45
N LEU A 582 42.00 -17.85 14.07
CA LEU A 582 43.02 -18.85 14.42
C LEU A 582 42.79 -20.25 13.80
N ALA A 583 41.87 -20.38 12.84
CA ALA A 583 41.63 -21.63 12.11
C ALA A 583 41.99 -21.57 10.60
N LEU A 584 42.86 -20.64 10.20
CA LEU A 584 43.47 -20.56 8.86
C LEU A 584 44.97 -20.22 8.96
N VAL A 585 45.69 -21.09 9.66
CA VAL A 585 47.13 -21.40 9.50
C VAL A 585 47.25 -22.92 9.63
#